data_AF-A0A382IPS7-F1
#
_entry.id   AF-A0A382IPS7-F1
#
_cell.length_a   1.000
_cell.length_b   1.000
_cell.length_c   1.000
_cell.angle_alpha   90.00
_cell.angle_beta   90.00
_cell.angle_gamma   90.00
#
_symmetry.space_group_name_H-M   'P 1'
#
loop_
_entity.id
_entity.type
_entity.pdbx_description
1 polymer ?
#
loop_
_entity_poly.entity_id
_entity_poly.type
_entity_poly.pdbx_seq_one_letter_code
_entity_poly.pdbx_strand_id
1 'polypeptide(L)' 'MKRPSTGDIIEHTNAYGDVVQGKVVLLLSAQFVYETEKGRQHYCLFRETWRHVK' A
#
# COMPACT_ATOMS: atom_id res chain seq x y z
N MET A 1 -6.94 -13.57 -3.73
CA MET A 1 -5.74 -12.70 -3.67
C MET A 1 -6.24 -11.31 -3.33
N LYS A 2 -5.80 -10.70 -2.22
CA LYS A 2 -6.21 -9.32 -1.89
C LYS A 2 -5.68 -8.40 -2.99
N ARG A 3 -6.53 -7.53 -3.54
CA ARG A 3 -6.13 -6.57 -4.57
C ARG A 3 -6.69 -5.21 -4.18
N PRO A 4 -5.84 -4.18 -4.01
CA PRO A 4 -6.32 -2.86 -3.68
C PRO A 4 -6.94 -2.19 -4.90
N SER A 5 -7.73 -1.15 -4.66
CA SER A 5 -8.24 -0.21 -5.64
C SER A 5 -7.56 1.15 -5.46
N THR A 6 -7.49 1.94 -6.54
CA THR A 6 -7.09 3.34 -6.42
C THR A 6 -8.05 4.08 -5.50
N GLY A 7 -7.51 4.78 -4.50
CA GLY A 7 -8.28 5.48 -3.49
C GLY A 7 -8.30 4.79 -2.13
N ASP A 8 -8.02 3.49 -2.07
CA ASP A 8 -8.04 2.72 -0.82
C ASP A 8 -6.99 3.23 0.16
N ILE A 9 -7.33 3.22 1.45
CA ILE A 9 -6.35 3.43 2.52
C ILE A 9 -5.86 2.08 3.00
N ILE A 10 -4.55 1.87 2.85
CA ILE A 10 -3.89 0.62 3.22
C ILE A 10 -2.82 0.87 4.28
N GLU A 11 -2.63 -0.14 5.13
CA GLU A 11 -1.52 -0.26 6.06
C GLU A 11 -0.61 -1.38 5.56
N HIS A 12 0.66 -1.07 5.36
CA HIS A 12 1.71 -1.99 4.92
C HIS A 12 2.74 -2.14 6.05
N THR A 13 3.05 -3.38 6.39
CA THR A 13 4.16 -3.72 7.27
C THR A 13 5.38 -4.08 6.42
N ASN A 14 6.42 -3.25 6.50
CA ASN A 14 7.65 -3.49 5.72
C ASN A 14 8.45 -4.70 6.28
N ALA A 15 9.53 -5.07 5.58
CA ALA A 15 10.39 -6.18 6.00
C ALA A 15 11.09 -6.00 7.36
N TYR A 16 11.17 -4.76 7.86
CA TYR A 16 11.77 -4.43 9.16
C TYR A 16 10.74 -4.37 10.29
N GLY A 17 9.46 -4.60 9.99
CA GLY A 17 8.35 -4.55 10.95
C GLY A 17 7.75 -3.16 11.15
N ASP A 18 8.19 -2.14 10.42
CA ASP A 18 7.57 -0.81 10.48
C ASP A 18 6.21 -0.82 9.79
N VAL A 19 5.26 -0.14 10.41
CA VAL A 19 3.90 0.00 9.91
C VAL A 19 3.74 1.36 9.24
N VAL A 20 3.38 1.36 7.96
CA VAL A 20 3.20 2.57 7.16
C VAL A 20 1.80 2.56 6.53
N GLN A 21 1.08 3.67 6.70
CA GLN A 21 -0.24 3.86 6.11
C GLN A 21 -0.17 4.85 4.94
N GLY A 22 -0.98 4.61 3.91
CA GLY A 22 -1.19 5.60 2.86
C GLY A 22 -2.34 5.25 1.92
N LYS A 23 -2.58 6.15 0.97
CA LYS A 23 -3.64 6.06 -0.03
C LYS A 23 -3.10 5.48 -1.32
N VAL A 24 -3.74 4.46 -1.87
CA VAL A 24 -3.36 3.87 -3.16
C VAL A 24 -3.63 4.87 -4.28
N VAL A 25 -2.57 5.24 -5.02
CA VAL A 25 -2.63 6.24 -6.10
C VAL A 25 -2.45 5.62 -7.49
N LEU A 26 -1.83 4.45 -7.59
CA LEU A 26 -1.60 3.77 -8.87
C LEU A 26 -1.65 2.25 -8.70
N LEU A 27 -2.29 1.56 -9.64
CA LEU A 27 -2.24 0.10 -9.74
C LEU A 27 -1.31 -0.29 -10.90
N LEU A 28 -0.42 -1.24 -10.63
CA LEU A 28 0.46 -1.85 -11.61
C LEU A 28 0.07 -3.34 -11.77
N SER A 29 0.77 -4.07 -12.64
CA SER A 29 0.43 -5.46 -12.97
C SER A 29 0.51 -6.42 -11.78
N ALA A 30 1.56 -6.30 -10.96
CA ALA A 30 1.83 -7.16 -9.80
C ALA A 30 1.91 -6.42 -8.46
N GLN A 31 1.87 -5.09 -8.50
CA GLN A 31 2.10 -4.20 -7.36
C GLN A 31 1.19 -2.98 -7.44
N PHE A 32 1.24 -2.14 -6.42
CA PHE A 32 0.54 -0.87 -6.36
C PHE A 32 1.44 0.19 -5.72
N VAL A 33 1.14 1.45 -6.00
CA VAL A 33 1.78 2.61 -5.39
C VAL A 33 0.80 3.24 -4.42
N TYR A 34 1.27 3.57 -3.23
CA TYR A 34 0.50 4.32 -2.24
C TYR A 34 1.31 5.51 -1.73
N GLU A 35 0.60 6.60 -1.43
CA GLU A 35 1.16 7.85 -0.93
C GLU A 35 0.80 8.02 0.54
N THR A 36 1.82 8.25 1.37
CA THR A 36 1.66 8.55 2.80
C THR A 36 1.18 9.98 3.00
N GLU A 37 0.68 10.31 4.20
CA GLU A 37 0.28 11.68 4.55
C GLU A 37 1.42 12.71 4.40
N LYS A 38 2.68 12.27 4.44
CA LYS A 38 3.86 13.12 4.26
C LYS A 38 4.27 13.29 2.79
N GLY A 39 3.45 12.85 1.84
CA GLY A 39 3.70 12.95 0.40
C GLY A 39 4.74 11.96 -0.14
N ARG A 40 5.18 10.98 0.67
CA ARG A 40 6.11 9.94 0.22
C ARG A 40 5.36 8.82 -0.48
N GLN A 41 5.86 8.41 -1.63
CA GLN A 41 5.34 7.28 -2.40
C GLN A 41 6.09 5.99 -2.07
N HIS A 42 5.34 4.90 -1.95
CA HIS A 42 5.84 3.57 -1.69
C HIS A 42 5.25 2.57 -2.67
N TYR A 43 6.03 1.54 -2.99
CA TYR A 43 5.63 0.44 -3.85
C TYR A 43 5.39 -0.79 -2.97
N CYS A 44 4.28 -1.47 -3.20
CA CYS A 44 3.94 -2.70 -2.47
C CYS A 44 3.38 -3.76 -3.41
N LEU A 45 3.90 -4.98 -3.31
CA LEU A 45 3.41 -6.13 -4.09
C LEU A 45 2.06 -6.60 -3.54
N PHE A 46 1.19 -7.13 -4.40
CA PHE A 46 -0.09 -7.68 -3.93
C PHE A 46 0.05 -8.84 -2.92
N ARG A 47 1.24 -9.45 -2.88
CA ARG A 47 1.57 -10.59 -2.01
C ARG A 47 2.32 -10.20 -0.73
N GLU A 48 2.66 -8.93 -0.55
CA GLU A 48 3.28 -8.44 0.68
C GLU A 48 2.28 -8.34 1.83
N THR A 49 2.78 -8.04 3.03
CA THR A 49 1.98 -7.91 4.24
C THR A 49 1.29 -6.55 4.30
N TRP A 50 0.05 -6.50 3.84
CA TRP A 50 -0.77 -5.29 3.92
C TRP A 50 -2.25 -5.59 4.19
N ARG A 51 -2.97 -4.58 4.66
CA ARG A 51 -4.42 -4.64 4.91
C ARG A 51 -5.12 -3.32 4.57
N HIS A 52 -6.40 -3.41 4.21
CA HIS A 52 -7.29 -2.25 4.14
C HIS A 52 -7.59 -1.75 5.55
N VAL A 53 -7.63 -0.44 5.72
CA VAL A 53 -7.87 0.21 7.02
C VAL A 53 -9.20 0.96 7.03
N LYS A 54 -9.73 1.33 5.86
CA LYS A 54 -10.95 2.12 5.72
C LYS A 54 -11.64 1.87 4.40
#